data_AF-A0A2A6E3I2-F1
#
_entry.id   AF-A0A2A6E3I2-F1
#
_cell.length_a   1.000
_cell.length_b   1.000
_cell.length_c   1.000
_cell.angle_alpha   90.00
_cell.angle_beta   90.00
_cell.angle_gamma   90.00
#
_symmetry.space_group_name_H-M   'P 1'
#
loop_
_entity.id
_entity.type
_entity.pdbx_description
1 polymer ?
#
loop_
_entity_poly.entity_id
_entity_poly.type
_entity_poly.pdbx_seq_one_letter_code
_entity_poly.pdbx_strand_id
1 'polypeptide(L)'
;MSEIKKPRQKTVTIGGIEFTFQFPGVRKALQMADESKDRYGNLLTEKYYGQIMEHVIVNPRTNWDFWDDHLDIMEDVFEAAFRFLNNPQ
;
A
#
# COMPACT_ATOMS: atom_id res chain seq x y z
N MET A 1 -26.96 6.14 16.27
CA MET A 1 -25.54 6.55 16.21
C MET A 1 -24.77 5.38 15.63
N SER A 2 -24.23 5.48 14.41
CA SER A 2 -23.35 4.41 13.90
C SER A 2 -21.99 4.55 14.56
N GLU A 3 -21.47 3.47 15.14
CA GLU A 3 -20.09 3.41 15.59
C GLU A 3 -19.16 3.73 14.42
N ILE A 4 -18.35 4.78 14.56
CA ILE A 4 -17.30 5.09 13.59
C ILE A 4 -16.25 4.00 13.74
N LYS A 5 -16.26 3.03 12.82
CA LYS A 5 -15.24 1.98 12.76
C LYS A 5 -13.89 2.65 12.49
N LYS A 6 -12.99 2.63 13.47
CA LYS A 6 -11.63 3.15 13.30
C LYS A 6 -10.96 2.46 12.10
N PRO A 7 -10.29 3.21 11.21
CA PRO A 7 -9.53 2.61 10.12
C PRO A 7 -8.45 1.71 10.71
N ARG A 8 -8.31 0.51 10.15
CA ARG A 8 -7.22 -0.39 10.55
C ARG A 8 -5.92 0.22 10.04
N GLN A 9 -4.96 0.40 10.94
CA GLN A 9 -3.66 0.96 10.66
C GLN A 9 -2.58 0.11 11.30
N LYS A 10 -1.39 0.11 10.70
CA LYS A 10 -0.21 -0.58 11.20
C LYS A 10 1.02 0.27 10.97
N THR A 11 1.85 0.42 11.99
CA THR A 11 3.15 1.07 11.88
C THR A 11 4.25 0.02 11.75
N VAL A 12 5.19 0.23 10.83
CA VAL A 12 6.34 -0.65 10.58
C VAL A 12 7.57 0.21 10.33
N THR A 13 8.70 -0.12 10.97
CA THR A 13 9.98 0.55 10.72
C THR A 13 10.83 -0.31 9.78
N ILE A 14 11.22 0.25 8.63
CA ILE A 14 12.04 -0.41 7.60
C ILE A 14 13.10 0.60 7.14
N GLY A 15 14.37 0.20 7.08
CA GLY A 15 15.45 1.13 6.71
C GLY A 15 15.66 2.29 7.69
N GLY A 16 15.15 2.19 8.92
CA GLY A 16 15.14 3.30 9.86
C GLY A 16 14.04 4.35 9.62
N ILE A 17 13.17 4.16 8.62
CA ILE A 17 12.01 5.01 8.35
C ILE A 17 10.76 4.34 8.92
N GLU A 18 9.96 5.10 9.68
CA GLU A 18 8.68 4.64 10.20
C GLU A 18 7.57 4.86 9.17
N PHE A 19 6.99 3.75 8.69
CA PHE A 19 5.85 3.77 7.77
C PHE A 19 4.55 3.47 8.51
N THR A 20 3.50 4.21 8.19
CA THR A 20 2.12 3.95 8.60
C THR A 20 1.33 3.44 7.41
N PHE A 21 0.80 2.23 7.53
CA PHE A 21 -0.12 1.64 6.57
C PHE A 21 -1.56 1.80 7.05
N GLN A 22 -2.48 2.06 6.12
CA GLN A 22 -3.92 2.15 6.39
C GLN A 22 -4.70 1.24 5.46
N PHE A 23 -5.65 0.48 6.01
CA PHE A 23 -6.51 -0.36 5.17
C PHE A 23 -7.57 0.51 4.49
N PRO A 24 -7.61 0.57 3.16
CA PRO A 24 -8.49 1.50 2.43
C PRO A 24 -9.95 1.02 2.37
N GLY A 25 -10.25 -0.15 2.95
CA GLY A 25 -11.55 -0.80 2.84
C GLY A 25 -11.56 -1.89 1.77
N VAL A 26 -12.41 -2.90 1.94
CA VAL A 26 -12.44 -4.10 1.07
C VAL A 26 -12.73 -3.73 -0.39
N ARG A 27 -13.71 -2.86 -0.62
CA ARG A 27 -14.07 -2.42 -1.98
C ARG A 27 -12.89 -1.77 -2.68
N LYS A 28 -12.19 -0.85 -2.00
CA LYS A 28 -11.05 -0.15 -2.60
C LYS A 28 -9.87 -1.10 -2.83
N ALA A 29 -9.59 -2.02 -1.90
CA ALA A 29 -8.56 -3.03 -2.08
C ALA A 29 -8.79 -3.91 -3.34
N LEU A 30 -10.04 -4.31 -3.60
CA LEU A 30 -10.41 -5.03 -4.82
C LEU A 30 -10.24 -4.16 -6.08
N GLN A 31 -10.72 -2.91 -6.03
CA GLN A 31 -10.57 -1.96 -7.13
C GLN A 31 -9.10 -1.73 -7.50
N MET A 32 -8.21 -1.58 -6.51
CA MET A 32 -6.78 -1.43 -6.75
C MET A 32 -6.21 -2.59 -7.57
N ALA A 33 -6.59 -3.83 -7.26
CA ALA A 33 -6.13 -5.02 -8.00
C ALA A 33 -6.73 -5.09 -9.41
N ASP A 34 -8.01 -4.73 -9.58
CA ASP A 34 -8.68 -4.77 -10.88
C ASP A 34 -8.22 -3.66 -11.83
N GLU A 35 -8.03 -2.44 -11.31
CA GLU A 35 -7.52 -1.28 -12.06
C GLU A 35 -6.04 -1.41 -12.44
N SER A 36 -5.32 -2.34 -11.80
CA SER A 36 -3.90 -2.62 -12.05
C SER A 36 -3.67 -3.81 -12.97
N LYS A 37 -4.65 -4.25 -13.76
CA LYS A 37 -4.49 -5.33 -14.74
C LYS A 37 -4.46 -4.80 -16.18
N ASP A 38 -3.73 -5.49 -17.06
CA ASP A 38 -3.81 -5.28 -18.50
C ASP A 38 -5.07 -5.96 -19.10
N ARG A 39 -5.25 -5.83 -20.42
CA ARG A 39 -6.38 -6.45 -21.15
C ARG A 39 -6.40 -7.99 -21.10
N TYR A 40 -5.30 -8.61 -20.71
CA TYR A 40 -5.15 -10.06 -20.58
C TYR A 40 -5.28 -10.54 -19.13
N GLY A 41 -5.50 -9.62 -18.18
CA GLY A 41 -5.62 -9.93 -16.76
C GLY A 41 -4.28 -10.00 -16.02
N ASN A 42 -3.15 -9.69 -16.67
CA ASN A 42 -1.85 -9.66 -16.02
C ASN A 42 -1.74 -8.44 -15.12
N LEU A 43 -1.20 -8.62 -13.91
CA LEU A 43 -0.94 -7.50 -13.01
C LEU A 43 0.18 -6.61 -13.55
N LEU A 44 -0.10 -5.32 -13.64
CA LEU A 44 0.85 -4.26 -13.94
C LEU A 44 1.42 -3.74 -12.62
N THR A 45 2.58 -4.26 -12.23
CA THR A 45 3.21 -3.97 -10.93
C THR A 45 3.36 -2.48 -10.67
N GLU A 46 3.80 -1.70 -11.66
CA GLU A 46 3.94 -0.24 -11.55
C GLU A 46 2.63 0.43 -11.11
N LYS A 47 1.51 0.10 -11.78
CA LYS A 47 0.20 0.63 -11.40
C LYS A 47 -0.24 0.19 -10.01
N TYR A 48 -0.02 -1.08 -9.69
CA TYR A 48 -0.43 -1.62 -8.39
C TYR A 48 0.37 -1.00 -7.24
N TYR A 49 1.66 -0.79 -7.42
CA TYR A 49 2.52 -0.08 -6.48
C TYR A 49 2.10 1.40 -6.37
N GLY A 50 1.73 2.04 -7.48
CA GLY A 50 1.10 3.37 -7.47
C GLY A 50 -0.15 3.43 -6.58
N GLN A 51 -1.04 2.43 -6.69
CA GLN A 51 -2.22 2.32 -5.83
C GLN A 51 -1.87 2.07 -4.35
N ILE A 52 -0.82 1.30 -4.06
CA ILE A 52 -0.35 1.07 -2.69
C ILE A 52 0.18 2.37 -2.08
N MET A 53 1.00 3.14 -2.81
CA MET A 53 1.49 4.44 -2.35
C MET A 53 0.34 5.42 -2.06
N GLU A 54 -0.67 5.45 -2.92
CA GLU A 54 -1.78 6.40 -2.80
C GLU A 54 -2.76 6.04 -1.66
N HIS A 55 -3.05 4.75 -1.48
CA HIS A 55 -4.17 4.30 -0.63
C HIS A 55 -3.78 3.52 0.61
N VAL A 56 -2.56 2.99 0.67
CA VAL A 56 -2.10 2.13 1.77
C VAL A 56 -0.99 2.79 2.56
N ILE A 57 0.05 3.32 1.92
CA ILE A 57 1.17 4.01 2.60
C ILE A 57 0.77 5.46 2.87
N VAL A 58 0.28 5.75 4.08
CA VAL A 58 -0.25 7.08 4.41
C VAL A 58 0.76 8.01 5.07
N ASN A 59 1.84 7.46 5.63
CA ASN A 59 2.94 8.25 6.20
C ASN A 59 4.26 7.46 6.19
N PRO A 60 5.41 8.04 5.79
CA PRO A 60 5.45 9.19 4.89
C PRO A 60 4.68 8.89 3.61
N ARG A 61 4.13 9.91 2.96
CA ARG A 61 3.62 9.73 1.60
C ARG A 61 4.81 9.50 0.68
N THR A 62 4.78 8.41 -0.06
CA THR A 62 5.85 8.05 -1.00
C THR A 62 5.39 8.26 -2.43
N ASN A 63 6.36 8.38 -3.33
CA ASN A 63 6.18 8.48 -4.78
C ASN A 63 7.40 7.81 -5.45
N TRP A 64 7.47 7.83 -6.79
CA TRP A 64 8.58 7.19 -7.50
C TRP A 64 9.94 7.82 -7.19
N ASP A 65 10.02 9.15 -7.06
CA ASP A 65 11.26 9.84 -6.70
C ASP A 65 11.76 9.43 -5.30
N PHE A 66 10.84 9.26 -4.33
CA PHE A 66 11.19 8.74 -3.00
C PHE A 66 11.85 7.36 -3.11
N TRP A 67 11.38 6.50 -4.01
CA TRP A 67 11.93 5.16 -4.17
C TRP A 67 13.25 5.14 -4.94
N ASP A 68 13.50 6.08 -5.84
CA ASP A 68 14.81 6.24 -6.48
C ASP A 68 15.92 6.51 -5.44
N ASP A 69 15.61 7.25 -4.36
CA ASP A 69 16.53 7.52 -3.26
C ASP A 69 16.59 6.40 -2.19
N HIS A 70 15.64 5.45 -2.21
CA HIS A 70 15.46 4.42 -1.18
C HIS A 70 15.27 3.01 -1.79
N LEU A 71 15.98 2.72 -2.88
CA LEU A 71 15.86 1.46 -3.63
C LEU A 71 16.15 0.22 -2.77
N ASP A 72 17.02 0.35 -1.78
CA ASP A 72 17.45 -0.73 -0.88
C ASP A 72 16.34 -1.24 0.04
N ILE A 73 15.30 -0.43 0.30
CA ILE A 73 14.20 -0.78 1.20
C ILE A 73 12.84 -0.87 0.49
N MET A 74 12.79 -0.50 -0.78
CA MET A 74 11.55 -0.42 -1.56
C MET A 74 10.76 -1.73 -1.53
N GLU A 75 11.41 -2.85 -1.85
CA GLU A 75 10.76 -4.17 -1.93
C GLU A 75 10.19 -4.60 -0.57
N ASP A 76 10.95 -4.42 0.51
CA ASP A 76 10.53 -4.74 1.88
C ASP A 76 9.29 -3.93 2.30
N VAL A 77 9.24 -2.63 1.93
CA VAL A 77 8.08 -1.78 2.25
C VAL A 77 6.85 -2.21 1.47
N PHE A 78 6.97 -2.47 0.16
CA PHE A 78 5.83 -2.93 -0.64
C PHE A 78 5.34 -4.31 -0.20
N GLU A 79 6.24 -5.24 0.15
CA GLU A 79 5.85 -6.53 0.69
C GLU A 79 5.10 -6.38 2.01
N ALA A 80 5.59 -5.55 2.94
CA ALA A 80 4.93 -5.30 4.21
C ALA A 80 3.54 -4.66 4.03
N ALA A 81 3.41 -3.70 3.10
CA ALA A 81 2.14 -3.07 2.76
C ALA A 81 1.16 -4.09 2.12
N PHE A 82 1.64 -4.95 1.23
CA PHE A 82 0.84 -6.01 0.60
C PHE A 82 0.32 -7.04 1.63
N ARG A 83 1.20 -7.49 2.53
CA ARG A 83 0.82 -8.39 3.64
C ARG A 83 -0.27 -7.78 4.51
N PHE A 84 -0.11 -6.50 4.86
CA PHE A 84 -1.11 -5.76 5.63
C PHE A 84 -2.43 -5.59 4.87
N LEU A 85 -2.39 -5.30 3.56
CA LEU A 85 -3.60 -5.14 2.74
C LEU A 85 -4.44 -6.43 2.69
N ASN A 86 -3.79 -7.60 2.59
CA ASN A 86 -4.47 -8.90 2.51
C ASN A 86 -4.90 -9.45 3.88
N ASN A 87 -4.18 -9.11 4.94
CA ASN A 87 -4.53 -9.49 6.31
C ASN A 87 -4.38 -8.29 7.26
N PRO A 88 -5.34 -7.35 7.23
CA PRO A 88 -5.31 -6.15 8.06
C PRO A 88 -5.73 -6.53 9.48
N GLN A 89 -4.77 -7.03 10.26
CA GLN A 89 -4.85 -7.21 11.71
C GLN A 89 -4.00 -6.16 12.41
#